data_AF-A0A3D3EZ35-F1
#
_entry.id   AF-A0A3D3EZ35-F1
#
_cell.length_a   1.000
_cell.length_b   1.000
_cell.length_c   1.000
_cell.angle_alpha   90.00
_cell.angle_beta   90.00
_cell.angle_gamma   90.00
#
_symmetry.space_group_name_H-M   'P 1'
#
loop_
_entity.id
_entity.type
_entity.pdbx_description
1 polymer ?
#
loop_
_entity_poly.entity_id
_entity_poly.type
_entity_poly.pdbx_seq_one_letter_code
_entity_poly.pdbx_strand_id
1 'polypeptide(L)'
;MMKSLSEIAQKAKSLSRKVKIAVAMAEDANTIGAICRAAAEGFVFPILIGNKARIVELLSTQNLSMDKYEIIDLPDMTAATRQSVRMVKAGEADVLMKGLVGTDKFLREVLSKERGLLPPKAVMSYTCALELPKYHKLLLVSDTAVLPAPDLDQKIAMLKYSVNMAHTLGIDCPKVALISATEKVSPGMPNTLDYALICKMAERGQIKGCTVDGPLDVFLACDPAA
;
A
#
# COMPACT_ATOMS: atom_id res chain seq x y z
N MET A 1 18.56 -6.45 -2.04
CA MET A 1 17.61 -6.36 -0.91
C MET A 1 17.66 -4.96 -0.33
N MET A 2 16.53 -4.25 -0.33
CA MET A 2 16.42 -2.94 0.33
C MET A 2 16.13 -3.10 1.82
N LYS A 3 16.79 -2.32 2.68
CA LYS A 3 16.72 -2.41 4.15
C LYS A 3 16.21 -1.15 4.85
N SER A 4 16.05 -0.04 4.13
CA SER A 4 15.52 1.22 4.64
C SER A 4 14.49 1.81 3.67
N LEU A 5 13.63 2.71 4.17
CA LEU A 5 12.67 3.45 3.35
C LEU A 5 13.39 4.37 2.35
N SER A 6 14.55 4.90 2.73
CA SER A 6 15.38 5.75 1.87
C SER A 6 15.89 4.99 0.64
N GLU A 7 16.28 3.72 0.80
CA GLU A 7 16.69 2.87 -0.33
C GLU A 7 15.54 2.62 -1.32
N ILE A 8 14.30 2.51 -0.84
CA ILE A 8 13.11 2.40 -1.72
C ILE A 8 12.97 3.65 -2.58
N ALA A 9 13.08 4.84 -1.98
CA ALA A 9 13.02 6.10 -2.70
C ALA A 9 14.17 6.23 -3.72
N GLN A 10 15.40 5.85 -3.33
CA GLN A 10 16.55 5.85 -4.24
C GLN A 10 16.35 4.87 -5.41
N LYS A 11 15.81 3.68 -5.15
CA LYS A 11 15.49 2.71 -6.19
C LYS A 11 14.46 3.27 -7.16
N ALA A 12 13.38 3.88 -6.67
CA ALA A 12 12.37 4.51 -7.51
C ALA A 12 12.98 5.59 -8.43
N LYS A 13 13.86 6.45 -7.90
CA LYS A 13 14.59 7.47 -8.68
C LYS A 13 15.46 6.86 -9.78
N SER A 14 16.11 5.73 -9.51
CA SER A 14 17.01 5.06 -10.47
C SER A 14 16.29 4.47 -11.69
N LEU A 15 14.98 4.22 -11.60
CA LEU A 15 14.20 3.59 -12.69
C LEU A 15 14.00 4.51 -13.90
N SER A 16 14.41 5.78 -13.82
CA SER A 16 14.35 6.76 -14.93
C SER A 16 12.96 6.89 -15.60
N ARG A 17 11.89 6.49 -14.89
CA ARG A 17 10.50 6.62 -15.28
C ARG A 17 9.80 7.57 -14.31
N LYS A 18 9.11 8.57 -14.84
CA LYS A 18 8.20 9.41 -14.05
C LYS A 18 6.88 8.68 -13.89
N VAL A 19 6.54 8.32 -12.66
CA VAL A 19 5.26 7.71 -12.32
C VAL A 19 4.20 8.80 -12.23
N LYS A 20 3.12 8.68 -13.01
CA LYS A 20 1.98 9.59 -12.96
C LYS A 20 1.09 9.22 -11.77
N ILE A 21 0.89 10.15 -10.85
CA ILE A 21 0.08 9.91 -9.65
C ILE A 21 -1.15 10.83 -9.68
N ALA A 22 -2.34 10.23 -9.81
CA ALA A 22 -3.60 10.94 -9.69
C ALA A 22 -3.95 11.12 -8.22
N VAL A 23 -4.00 12.37 -7.76
CA VAL A 23 -4.30 12.73 -6.37
C VAL A 23 -5.75 13.17 -6.28
N ALA A 24 -6.59 12.34 -5.67
CA ALA A 24 -8.01 12.65 -5.44
C ALA A 24 -8.16 13.66 -4.31
N MET A 25 -8.84 14.78 -4.56
CA MET A 25 -9.01 15.88 -3.60
C MET A 25 -7.67 16.39 -3.07
N ALA A 26 -6.83 16.91 -3.97
CA ALA A 26 -5.49 17.42 -3.67
C ALA A 26 -5.48 18.76 -2.89
N GLU A 27 -6.24 18.84 -1.80
CA GLU A 27 -6.58 20.08 -1.10
C GLU A 27 -6.02 20.18 0.33
N ASP A 28 -5.07 19.32 0.69
CA ASP A 28 -4.35 19.38 1.96
C ASP A 28 -2.83 19.55 1.78
N ALA A 29 -2.23 20.27 2.73
CA ALA A 29 -0.81 20.66 2.67
C ALA A 29 0.15 19.48 2.76
N ASN A 30 -0.21 18.42 3.50
CA ASN A 30 0.66 17.25 3.67
C ASN A 30 0.77 16.46 2.37
N THR A 31 -0.37 16.22 1.71
CA THR A 31 -0.44 15.56 0.40
C THR A 31 0.30 16.36 -0.66
N ILE A 32 0.02 17.68 -0.77
CA ILE A 32 0.69 18.56 -1.73
C ILE A 32 2.19 18.61 -1.47
N GLY A 33 2.64 18.79 -0.22
CA GLY A 33 4.05 18.83 0.11
C GLY A 33 4.79 17.52 -0.22
N ALA A 34 4.16 16.37 0.07
CA ALA A 34 4.73 15.08 -0.25
C ALA A 34 4.88 14.85 -1.76
N ILE A 35 3.81 15.11 -2.53
CA ILE A 35 3.80 14.85 -3.97
C ILE A 35 4.68 15.84 -4.74
N CYS A 36 4.74 17.10 -4.29
CA CYS A 36 5.62 18.13 -4.88
C CYS A 36 7.09 17.83 -4.63
N ARG A 37 7.46 17.34 -3.44
CA ARG A 37 8.83 16.87 -3.15
C ARG A 37 9.22 15.72 -4.08
N ALA A 38 8.35 14.72 -4.25
CA ALA A 38 8.61 13.61 -5.17
C ALA A 38 8.76 14.08 -6.63
N ALA A 39 7.96 15.07 -7.05
CA ALA A 39 8.08 15.69 -8.38
C ALA A 39 9.37 16.50 -8.55
N ALA A 40 9.79 17.25 -7.51
CA ALA A 40 11.04 17.99 -7.50
C ALA A 40 12.25 17.06 -7.62
N GLU A 41 12.17 15.88 -6.99
CA GLU A 41 13.18 14.81 -7.07
C GLU A 41 13.11 14.01 -8.39
N GLY A 42 12.14 14.29 -9.26
CA GLY A 42 12.15 13.88 -10.67
C GLY A 42 11.59 12.51 -11.01
N PHE A 43 11.00 11.78 -10.05
CA PHE A 43 10.49 10.41 -10.25
C PHE A 43 8.95 10.30 -10.25
N VAL A 44 8.26 11.41 -9.99
CA VAL A 44 6.79 11.51 -10.01
C VAL A 44 6.33 12.66 -10.90
N PHE A 45 5.20 12.47 -11.58
CA PHE A 45 4.42 13.54 -12.20
C PHE A 45 3.02 13.59 -11.54
N PRO A 46 2.73 14.62 -10.72
CA PRO A 46 1.44 14.73 -10.03
C PRO A 46 0.33 15.19 -10.98
N ILE A 47 -0.84 14.55 -10.88
CA ILE A 47 -2.09 15.01 -11.46
C ILE A 47 -3.02 15.35 -10.30
N LEU A 48 -3.19 16.64 -10.04
CA LEU A 48 -3.85 17.18 -8.85
C LEU A 48 -5.32 17.49 -9.19
N ILE A 49 -6.24 16.75 -8.57
CA ILE A 49 -7.66 16.82 -8.91
C ILE A 49 -8.43 17.34 -7.69
N GLY A 50 -9.21 18.41 -7.87
CA GLY A 50 -9.93 19.08 -6.78
C GLY A 50 -10.26 20.53 -7.13
N ASN A 51 -10.50 21.35 -6.12
CA ASN A 51 -10.68 22.79 -6.25
C ASN A 51 -9.38 23.47 -6.69
N LYS A 52 -9.35 23.98 -7.93
CA LYS A 52 -8.15 24.59 -8.51
C LYS A 52 -7.62 25.77 -7.69
N ALA A 53 -8.48 26.64 -7.17
CA ALA A 53 -8.04 27.80 -6.40
C ALA A 53 -7.28 27.35 -5.14
N ARG A 54 -7.82 26.35 -4.43
CA ARG A 54 -7.18 25.78 -3.25
C ARG A 54 -5.87 25.07 -3.57
N ILE A 55 -5.84 24.29 -4.65
CA ILE A 55 -4.62 23.60 -5.11
C ILE A 55 -3.53 24.63 -5.44
N VAL A 56 -3.84 25.69 -6.18
CA VAL A 56 -2.88 26.74 -6.55
C VAL A 56 -2.37 27.48 -5.31
N GLU A 57 -3.24 27.79 -4.35
CA GLU A 57 -2.86 28.39 -3.07
C GLU A 57 -1.85 27.51 -2.34
N LEU A 58 -2.11 26.20 -2.20
CA LEU A 58 -1.20 25.26 -1.56
C LEU A 58 0.13 25.13 -2.31
N LEU A 59 0.08 25.11 -3.65
CA LEU A 59 1.27 25.07 -4.49
C LEU A 59 2.12 26.34 -4.41
N SER A 60 1.53 27.51 -4.11
CA SER A 60 2.30 28.75 -3.97
C SER A 60 3.36 28.69 -2.87
N THR A 61 3.15 27.81 -1.87
CA THR A 61 4.10 27.53 -0.79
C THR A 61 5.18 26.51 -1.20
N GLN A 62 5.09 25.94 -2.40
CA GLN A 62 5.97 24.93 -2.93
C GLN A 62 6.79 25.52 -4.09
N ASN A 63 8.12 25.38 -4.05
CA ASN A 63 9.00 25.85 -5.15
C ASN A 63 8.97 24.88 -6.35
N LEU A 64 7.78 24.57 -6.88
CA LEU A 64 7.58 23.63 -7.98
C LEU A 64 7.09 24.35 -9.24
N SER A 65 7.82 24.18 -10.35
CA SER A 65 7.46 24.74 -11.65
C SER A 65 6.19 24.09 -12.23
N MET A 66 5.41 24.85 -13.00
CA MET A 66 4.09 24.43 -13.49
C MET A 66 4.14 23.37 -14.59
N ASP A 67 5.29 23.16 -15.22
CA ASP A 67 5.53 22.05 -16.17
C ASP A 67 5.73 20.69 -15.46
N LYS A 68 5.79 20.68 -14.12
CA LYS A 68 6.03 19.46 -13.33
C LYS A 68 4.77 18.81 -12.77
N TYR A 69 3.60 19.36 -13.04
CA TYR A 69 2.31 18.81 -12.57
C TYR A 69 1.16 19.20 -13.50
N GLU A 70 0.01 18.55 -13.32
CA GLU A 70 -1.26 18.89 -13.97
C GLU A 70 -2.31 19.21 -12.90
N ILE A 71 -3.20 20.17 -13.17
CA ILE A 71 -4.36 20.45 -12.31
C ILE A 71 -5.64 20.22 -13.09
N ILE A 72 -6.54 19.42 -12.53
CA ILE A 72 -7.90 19.20 -13.04
C ILE A 72 -8.88 19.82 -12.05
N ASP A 73 -9.57 20.88 -12.48
CA ASP A 73 -10.53 21.61 -11.65
C ASP A 73 -11.86 20.83 -11.55
N LEU A 74 -12.01 20.11 -10.43
CA LEU A 74 -13.20 19.33 -10.08
C LEU A 74 -13.44 19.48 -8.58
N PRO A 75 -14.10 20.55 -8.12
CA PRO A 75 -14.27 20.82 -6.70
C PRO A 75 -15.28 19.87 -6.00
N ASP A 76 -16.12 19.15 -6.74
CA ASP A 76 -16.98 18.13 -6.14
C ASP A 76 -16.15 16.88 -5.76
N MET A 77 -16.18 16.53 -4.47
CA MET A 77 -15.41 15.43 -3.90
C MET A 77 -15.67 14.08 -4.59
N THR A 78 -16.91 13.81 -4.94
CA THR A 78 -17.29 12.53 -5.56
C THR A 78 -16.81 12.49 -7.02
N ALA A 79 -17.01 13.56 -7.77
CA ALA A 79 -16.54 13.71 -9.13
C ALA A 79 -15.01 13.66 -9.23
N ALA A 80 -14.30 14.36 -8.35
CA ALA A 80 -12.84 14.35 -8.25
C ALA A 80 -12.30 12.94 -8.00
N THR A 81 -12.87 12.24 -7.02
CA THR A 81 -12.47 10.87 -6.68
C THR A 81 -12.75 9.91 -7.83
N ARG A 82 -13.96 9.98 -8.40
CA ARG A 82 -14.38 9.16 -9.56
C ARG A 82 -13.47 9.40 -10.76
N GLN A 83 -13.14 10.65 -11.05
CA GLN A 83 -12.24 11.00 -12.14
C GLN A 83 -10.84 10.43 -11.90
N SER A 84 -10.31 10.57 -10.68
CA SER A 84 -9.00 10.01 -10.31
C SER A 84 -8.94 8.49 -10.52
N VAL A 85 -10.00 7.79 -10.09
CA VAL A 85 -10.16 6.34 -10.32
C VAL A 85 -10.21 6.00 -11.81
N ARG A 86 -11.02 6.74 -12.59
CA ARG A 86 -11.14 6.55 -14.04
C ARG A 86 -9.80 6.70 -14.75
N MET A 87 -9.03 7.74 -14.40
CA MET A 87 -7.72 8.02 -15.01
C MET A 87 -6.75 6.85 -14.80
N VAL A 88 -6.71 6.29 -13.59
CA VAL A 88 -5.87 5.11 -13.32
C VAL A 88 -6.39 3.88 -14.07
N LYS A 89 -7.71 3.66 -14.11
CA LYS A 89 -8.32 2.55 -14.85
C LYS A 89 -8.06 2.64 -16.36
N ALA A 90 -8.01 3.85 -16.91
CA ALA A 90 -7.77 4.13 -18.33
C ALA A 90 -6.28 4.17 -18.71
N GLY A 91 -5.35 4.03 -17.76
CA GLY A 91 -3.91 4.13 -18.00
C GLY A 91 -3.40 5.55 -18.22
N GLU A 92 -4.21 6.57 -17.93
CA GLU A 92 -3.82 7.99 -17.98
C GLU A 92 -2.93 8.36 -16.78
N ALA A 93 -3.12 7.66 -15.65
CA ALA A 93 -2.28 7.72 -14.45
C ALA A 93 -1.86 6.30 -14.03
N ASP A 94 -0.69 6.18 -13.37
CA ASP A 94 -0.14 4.90 -12.93
C ASP A 94 -0.61 4.51 -11.52
N VAL A 95 -0.79 5.50 -10.64
CA VAL A 95 -1.10 5.30 -9.22
C VAL A 95 -2.20 6.25 -8.79
N LEU A 96 -3.13 5.74 -7.98
CA LEU A 96 -4.13 6.55 -7.28
C LEU A 96 -3.60 6.91 -5.89
N MET A 97 -3.62 8.20 -5.54
CA MET A 97 -3.32 8.70 -4.21
C MET A 97 -4.55 9.36 -3.60
N LYS A 98 -4.86 9.00 -2.36
CA LYS A 98 -5.91 9.63 -1.56
C LYS A 98 -5.40 10.96 -1.00
N GLY A 99 -6.10 12.05 -1.27
CA GLY A 99 -5.93 13.35 -0.60
C GLY A 99 -7.00 13.58 0.48
N LEU A 100 -7.57 14.78 0.50
CA LEU A 100 -8.53 15.24 1.52
C LEU A 100 -9.96 14.71 1.26
N VAL A 101 -10.13 13.40 1.38
CA VAL A 101 -11.41 12.70 1.22
C VAL A 101 -11.58 11.63 2.30
N GLY A 102 -12.82 11.40 2.76
CA GLY A 102 -13.12 10.32 3.71
C GLY A 102 -12.75 8.95 3.13
N THR A 103 -12.16 8.07 3.94
CA THR A 103 -11.75 6.73 3.49
C THR A 103 -12.93 5.92 2.95
N ASP A 104 -14.11 6.05 3.57
CA ASP A 104 -15.36 5.43 3.15
C ASP A 104 -15.80 5.88 1.75
N LYS A 105 -15.75 7.19 1.48
CA LYS A 105 -16.12 7.79 0.18
C LYS A 105 -15.10 7.43 -0.90
N PHE A 106 -13.82 7.48 -0.55
CA PHE A 106 -12.72 7.12 -1.45
C PHE A 106 -12.83 5.64 -1.87
N LEU A 107 -12.94 4.73 -0.89
CA LEU A 107 -13.02 3.31 -1.15
C LEU A 107 -14.29 2.92 -1.89
N ARG A 108 -15.42 3.64 -1.70
CA ARG A 108 -16.64 3.39 -2.48
C ARG A 108 -16.41 3.49 -3.99
N GLU A 109 -15.66 4.49 -4.44
CA GLU A 109 -15.33 4.64 -5.87
C GLU A 109 -14.27 3.61 -6.32
N VAL A 110 -13.26 3.34 -5.49
CA VAL A 110 -12.21 2.34 -5.78
C VAL A 110 -12.77 0.91 -5.89
N LEU A 111 -13.76 0.58 -5.07
CA LEU A 111 -14.39 -0.75 -4.98
C LEU A 111 -15.62 -0.89 -5.89
N SER A 112 -15.95 0.13 -6.68
CA SER A 112 -17.08 0.05 -7.61
C SER A 112 -16.87 -1.11 -8.61
N LYS A 113 -17.87 -2.01 -8.72
CA LYS A 113 -17.77 -3.21 -9.57
C LYS A 113 -17.50 -2.90 -11.03
N GLU A 114 -18.12 -1.84 -11.55
CA GLU A 114 -18.01 -1.45 -12.96
C GLU A 114 -16.85 -0.49 -13.20
N ARG A 115 -16.66 0.48 -12.31
CA ARG A 115 -15.80 1.65 -12.56
C ARG A 115 -14.55 1.69 -11.69
N GLY A 116 -14.48 0.85 -10.67
CA GLY A 116 -13.39 0.79 -9.70
C GLY A 116 -12.14 0.09 -10.22
N LEU A 117 -11.14 0.04 -9.35
CA LEU A 117 -9.80 -0.51 -9.63
C LEU A 117 -9.63 -1.94 -9.14
N LEU A 118 -10.45 -2.39 -8.18
CA LEU A 118 -10.30 -3.74 -7.63
C LEU A 118 -10.70 -4.79 -8.68
N PRO A 119 -9.79 -5.71 -9.05
CA PRO A 119 -10.14 -6.77 -9.99
C PRO A 119 -11.26 -7.67 -9.47
N PRO A 120 -12.07 -8.29 -10.35
CA PRO A 120 -13.09 -9.24 -9.93
C PRO A 120 -12.53 -10.35 -9.05
N LYS A 121 -13.19 -10.64 -7.93
CA LYS A 121 -12.80 -11.65 -6.92
C LYS A 121 -11.49 -11.38 -6.19
N ALA A 122 -10.84 -10.24 -6.41
CA ALA A 122 -9.67 -9.87 -5.62
C ALA A 122 -10.08 -9.41 -4.22
N VAL A 123 -9.20 -9.65 -3.25
CA VAL A 123 -9.32 -9.13 -1.89
C VAL A 123 -8.63 -7.76 -1.85
N MET A 124 -9.31 -6.75 -1.30
CA MET A 124 -8.67 -5.49 -0.92
C MET A 124 -8.05 -5.66 0.47
N SER A 125 -6.75 -5.45 0.58
CA SER A 125 -6.04 -5.44 1.86
C SER A 125 -4.98 -4.35 1.88
N TYR A 126 -4.39 -4.11 3.05
CA TYR A 126 -3.31 -3.16 3.25
C TYR A 126 -2.00 -3.87 3.59
N THR A 127 -0.90 -3.39 3.00
CA THR A 127 0.47 -3.83 3.29
C THR A 127 1.34 -2.58 3.40
N CYS A 128 2.15 -2.49 4.45
CA CYS A 128 3.13 -1.41 4.62
C CYS A 128 4.53 -1.95 4.91
N ALA A 129 5.54 -1.14 4.59
CA ALA A 129 6.91 -1.34 5.05
C ALA A 129 7.19 -0.40 6.23
N LEU A 130 7.74 -0.95 7.30
CA LEU A 130 8.14 -0.23 8.51
C LEU A 130 9.65 -0.26 8.65
N GLU A 131 10.24 0.89 8.94
CA GLU A 131 11.62 1.03 9.37
C GLU A 131 11.61 1.39 10.85
N LEU A 132 12.14 0.49 11.69
CA LEU A 132 12.17 0.67 13.14
C LEU A 132 13.62 0.93 13.58
N PRO A 133 13.90 1.97 14.39
CA PRO A 133 15.27 2.28 14.80
C PRO A 133 16.03 1.13 15.48
N LYS A 134 15.31 0.22 16.16
CA LYS A 134 15.88 -0.94 16.88
C LYS A 134 15.82 -2.24 16.08
N TYR A 135 15.42 -2.20 14.81
CA TYR A 135 15.32 -3.40 13.97
C TYR A 135 16.24 -3.29 12.75
N HIS A 136 16.93 -4.37 12.42
CA HIS A 136 18.06 -4.37 11.48
C HIS A 136 17.67 -4.31 9.98
N LYS A 137 16.38 -4.27 9.66
CA LYS A 137 15.81 -4.33 8.31
C LYS A 137 14.38 -3.81 8.29
N LEU A 138 13.78 -3.71 7.10
CA LEU A 138 12.35 -3.42 6.95
C LEU A 138 11.48 -4.58 7.46
N LEU A 139 10.37 -4.24 8.09
CA LEU A 139 9.28 -5.17 8.40
C LEU A 139 8.09 -4.87 7.49
N LEU A 140 7.56 -5.90 6.84
CA LEU A 140 6.30 -5.79 6.11
C LEU A 140 5.16 -6.26 7.00
N VAL A 141 4.11 -5.46 7.10
CA VAL A 141 2.96 -5.75 7.98
C VAL A 141 1.66 -5.66 7.18
N SER A 142 0.78 -6.64 7.37
CA SER A 142 -0.55 -6.73 6.76
C SER A 142 -1.49 -7.48 7.72
N ASP A 143 -2.75 -7.10 7.92
CA ASP A 143 -3.49 -5.92 7.45
C ASP A 143 -3.85 -5.08 8.68
N THR A 144 -3.48 -3.80 8.67
CA THR A 144 -3.66 -2.90 9.82
C THR A 144 -4.80 -1.90 9.64
N ALA A 145 -5.57 -1.97 8.54
CA ALA A 145 -6.50 -0.89 8.19
C ALA A 145 -7.79 -1.31 7.46
N VAL A 146 -7.79 -2.40 6.68
CA VAL A 146 -8.89 -2.70 5.75
C VAL A 146 -9.75 -3.87 6.21
N LEU A 147 -9.14 -4.96 6.66
CA LEU A 147 -9.85 -6.20 7.03
C LEU A 147 -9.85 -6.39 8.56
N PRO A 148 -10.97 -6.11 9.27
CA PRO A 148 -11.01 -6.22 10.73
C PRO A 148 -10.90 -7.66 11.25
N ALA A 149 -11.50 -8.62 10.53
CA ALA A 149 -11.52 -10.03 10.90
C ALA A 149 -11.43 -10.88 9.62
N PRO A 150 -10.23 -11.02 9.03
CA PRO A 150 -10.10 -11.70 7.76
C PRO A 150 -10.39 -13.20 7.87
N ASP A 151 -11.11 -13.75 6.90
CA ASP A 151 -11.26 -15.19 6.73
C ASP A 151 -9.98 -15.84 6.16
N LEU A 152 -9.99 -17.16 5.98
CA LEU A 152 -8.84 -17.91 5.47
C LEU A 152 -8.39 -17.42 4.07
N ASP A 153 -9.32 -17.21 3.14
CA ASP A 153 -9.00 -16.80 1.78
C ASP A 153 -8.41 -15.38 1.76
N GLN A 154 -8.94 -14.48 2.60
CA GLN A 154 -8.42 -13.13 2.79
C GLN A 154 -7.02 -13.15 3.41
N LYS A 155 -6.76 -13.99 4.42
CA LYS A 155 -5.41 -14.17 5.01
C LYS A 155 -4.41 -14.68 3.98
N ILE A 156 -4.81 -15.63 3.13
CA ILE A 156 -3.98 -16.13 2.03
C ILE A 156 -3.67 -15.00 1.02
N ALA A 157 -4.66 -14.15 0.70
CA ALA A 157 -4.44 -13.00 -0.18
C ALA A 157 -3.47 -11.99 0.44
N MET A 158 -3.66 -11.62 1.70
CA MET A 158 -2.76 -10.73 2.47
C MET A 158 -1.31 -11.24 2.45
N LEU A 159 -1.12 -12.54 2.70
CA LEU A 159 0.20 -13.19 2.63
C LEU A 159 0.80 -13.05 1.24
N LYS A 160 0.05 -13.41 0.19
CA LYS A 160 0.54 -13.35 -1.20
C LYS A 160 0.93 -11.93 -1.62
N TYR A 161 0.14 -10.92 -1.24
CA TYR A 161 0.46 -9.53 -1.55
C TYR A 161 1.70 -9.05 -0.79
N SER A 162 1.86 -9.43 0.48
CA SER A 162 3.06 -9.12 1.28
C SER A 162 4.31 -9.77 0.70
N VAL A 163 4.22 -11.05 0.28
CA VAL A 163 5.31 -11.77 -0.38
C VAL A 163 5.69 -11.11 -1.71
N ASN A 164 4.70 -10.74 -2.53
CA ASN A 164 4.95 -10.04 -3.80
C ASN A 164 5.62 -8.67 -3.58
N MET A 165 5.22 -7.93 -2.55
CA MET A 165 5.91 -6.69 -2.17
C MET A 165 7.37 -6.98 -1.77
N ALA A 166 7.61 -8.01 -0.95
CA ALA A 166 8.96 -8.38 -0.55
C ALA A 166 9.85 -8.76 -1.76
N HIS A 167 9.32 -9.53 -2.72
CA HIS A 167 10.01 -9.84 -3.97
C HIS A 167 10.35 -8.58 -4.76
N THR A 168 9.40 -7.63 -4.87
CA THR A 168 9.62 -6.33 -5.51
C THR A 168 10.74 -5.53 -4.81
N LEU A 169 10.89 -5.72 -3.50
CA LEU A 169 11.97 -5.11 -2.71
C LEU A 169 13.31 -5.88 -2.77
N GLY A 170 13.38 -6.95 -3.56
CA GLY A 170 14.55 -7.79 -3.75
C GLY A 170 14.84 -8.71 -2.56
N ILE A 171 13.79 -9.22 -1.91
CA ILE A 171 13.84 -10.28 -0.90
C ILE A 171 13.28 -11.54 -1.55
N ASP A 172 14.13 -12.43 -2.08
CA ASP A 172 13.67 -13.58 -2.89
C ASP A 172 12.87 -14.62 -2.11
N CYS A 173 13.18 -14.79 -0.81
CA CYS A 173 12.48 -15.71 0.08
C CYS A 173 12.18 -15.00 1.42
N PRO A 174 11.12 -14.16 1.50
CA PRO A 174 10.71 -13.54 2.75
C PRO A 174 10.27 -14.60 3.76
N LYS A 175 10.55 -14.32 5.03
CA LYS A 175 10.00 -15.06 6.17
C LYS A 175 8.71 -14.38 6.60
N VAL A 176 7.61 -15.12 6.60
CA VAL A 176 6.28 -14.66 6.97
C VAL A 176 5.91 -15.28 8.30
N ALA A 177 5.71 -14.46 9.33
CA ALA A 177 5.21 -14.89 10.63
C ALA A 177 3.70 -14.59 10.71
N LEU A 178 2.89 -15.60 11.03
CA LEU A 178 1.46 -15.43 11.26
C LEU A 178 1.22 -15.07 12.73
N ILE A 179 1.04 -13.78 12.98
CA ILE A 179 1.06 -13.22 14.33
C ILE A 179 -0.21 -13.58 15.12
N SER A 180 -0.01 -14.12 16.33
CA SER A 180 -1.04 -14.45 17.30
C SER A 180 -0.57 -14.18 18.73
N ALA A 181 -1.46 -14.31 19.71
CA ALA A 181 -1.14 -14.19 21.14
C ALA A 181 -0.72 -15.53 21.79
N THR A 182 -0.50 -16.57 20.98
CA THR A 182 -0.07 -17.89 21.43
C THR A 182 0.59 -18.65 20.28
N GLU A 183 1.51 -19.55 20.60
CA GLU A 183 2.19 -20.45 19.68
C GLU A 183 1.42 -21.77 19.50
N LYS A 184 0.35 -21.97 20.28
CA LYS A 184 -0.44 -23.20 20.27
C LYS A 184 -1.68 -23.05 19.41
N VAL A 185 -1.86 -23.99 18.49
CA VAL A 185 -3.10 -24.12 17.72
C VAL A 185 -4.23 -24.54 18.67
N SER A 186 -5.30 -23.76 18.71
CA SER A 186 -6.42 -23.98 19.64
C SER A 186 -7.76 -23.54 19.03
N PRO A 187 -8.82 -24.37 19.12
CA PRO A 187 -10.17 -23.95 18.75
C PRO A 187 -10.67 -22.72 19.53
N GLY A 188 -10.14 -22.47 20.73
CA GLY A 188 -10.47 -21.30 21.53
C GLY A 188 -9.94 -19.98 20.94
N MET A 189 -9.06 -20.05 19.95
CA MET A 189 -8.53 -18.89 19.22
C MET A 189 -8.55 -19.18 17.71
N PRO A 190 -9.68 -18.91 17.01
CA PRO A 190 -9.94 -19.42 15.67
C PRO A 190 -8.89 -19.06 14.60
N ASN A 191 -8.23 -17.89 14.70
CA ASN A 191 -7.17 -17.52 13.77
C ASN A 191 -6.00 -18.52 13.76
N THR A 192 -5.73 -19.20 14.88
CA THR A 192 -4.67 -20.20 14.97
C THR A 192 -4.95 -21.43 14.11
N LEU A 193 -6.22 -21.77 13.89
CA LEU A 193 -6.62 -22.86 12.98
C LEU A 193 -6.31 -22.46 11.52
N ASP A 194 -6.68 -21.25 11.13
CA ASP A 194 -6.37 -20.72 9.79
C ASP A 194 -4.86 -20.69 9.56
N TYR A 195 -4.08 -20.31 10.58
CA TYR A 195 -2.63 -20.25 10.47
C TYR A 195 -2.01 -21.63 10.30
N ALA A 196 -2.49 -22.64 11.04
CA ALA A 196 -2.07 -24.02 10.86
C ALA A 196 -2.35 -24.53 9.43
N LEU A 197 -3.52 -24.17 8.87
CA LEU A 197 -3.86 -24.49 7.48
C LEU A 197 -2.90 -23.80 6.50
N ILE A 198 -2.64 -22.50 6.67
CA ILE A 198 -1.72 -21.73 5.82
C ILE A 198 -0.30 -22.33 5.86
N CYS A 199 0.22 -22.66 7.05
CA CYS A 199 1.51 -23.35 7.20
C CYS A 199 1.51 -24.68 6.43
N LYS A 200 0.44 -25.48 6.53
CA LYS A 200 0.32 -26.74 5.79
C LYS A 200 0.26 -26.55 4.28
N MET A 201 -0.37 -25.47 3.82
CA MET A 201 -0.41 -25.11 2.40
C MET A 201 0.98 -24.72 1.90
N ALA A 202 1.77 -24.00 2.69
CA ALA A 202 3.16 -23.65 2.38
C ALA A 202 4.06 -24.91 2.32
N GLU A 203 3.96 -25.80 3.32
CA GLU A 203 4.68 -27.09 3.32
C GLU A 203 4.38 -27.94 2.08
N ARG A 204 3.12 -27.95 1.63
CA ARG A 204 2.68 -28.68 0.43
C ARG A 204 3.00 -27.94 -0.88
N GLY A 205 3.65 -26.78 -0.82
CA GLY A 205 4.04 -26.00 -1.99
C GLY A 205 2.87 -25.31 -2.71
N GLN A 206 1.72 -25.13 -2.05
CA GLN A 206 0.61 -24.33 -2.59
C GLN A 206 0.88 -22.82 -2.44
N ILE A 207 1.60 -22.46 -1.39
CA ILE A 207 2.19 -21.12 -1.19
C ILE A 207 3.70 -21.27 -1.43
N LYS A 208 4.25 -20.46 -2.34
CA LYS A 208 5.64 -20.58 -2.81
C LYS A 208 6.38 -19.25 -2.67
N GLY A 209 7.71 -19.32 -2.78
CA GLY A 209 8.58 -18.14 -2.80
C GLY A 209 8.68 -17.43 -1.44
N CYS A 210 8.35 -18.11 -0.34
CA CYS A 210 8.50 -17.61 1.02
C CYS A 210 8.62 -18.79 2.00
N THR A 211 9.07 -18.50 3.22
CA THR A 211 8.93 -19.40 4.36
C THR A 211 7.82 -18.86 5.24
N VAL A 212 6.89 -19.71 5.65
CA VAL A 212 5.76 -19.31 6.50
C VAL A 212 5.81 -20.10 7.79
N ASP A 213 5.62 -19.42 8.91
CA ASP A 213 5.51 -20.04 10.23
C ASP A 213 4.47 -19.32 11.10
N GLY A 214 3.90 -20.01 12.06
CA GLY A 214 2.76 -19.53 12.83
C GLY A 214 1.90 -20.63 13.46
N PRO A 215 1.09 -20.30 14.47
CA PRO A 215 0.98 -18.98 15.10
C PRO A 215 2.24 -18.62 15.91
N LEU A 216 2.65 -17.36 15.89
CA LEU A 216 3.82 -16.85 16.64
C LEU A 216 3.48 -15.51 17.28
N ASP A 217 4.06 -15.21 18.44
CA ASP A 217 4.08 -13.83 18.93
C ASP A 217 5.11 -12.96 18.16
N VAL A 218 5.14 -11.66 18.47
CA VAL A 218 6.04 -10.71 17.81
C VAL A 218 7.50 -10.90 18.24
N PHE A 219 7.76 -11.39 19.46
CA PHE A 219 9.11 -11.61 19.97
C PHE A 219 9.78 -12.75 19.21
N LEU A 220 9.15 -13.93 19.17
CA LEU A 220 9.63 -15.09 18.42
C LEU A 220 9.76 -14.78 16.91
N ALA A 221 8.87 -13.95 16.36
CA ALA A 221 8.94 -13.56 14.96
C ALA A 221 10.14 -12.64 14.63
N CYS A 222 10.58 -11.82 15.60
CA CYS A 222 11.51 -10.72 15.34
C CYS A 222 12.88 -10.90 16.02
N ASP A 223 12.96 -11.58 17.14
CA ASP A 223 14.16 -11.75 17.97
C ASP A 223 14.59 -13.24 18.01
N PRO A 224 15.71 -13.59 17.35
CA PRO A 224 16.25 -14.95 17.39
C PRO A 224 16.66 -15.45 18.78
N ALA A 225 16.80 -14.58 19.77
CA ALA A 225 17.19 -14.93 21.14
C ALA A 225 15.99 -15.12 22.09
N ALA A 226 14.76 -14.87 21.62
CA ALA A 226 13.54 -15.03 22.40
C ALA A 226 13.16 -16.51 22.63
#